data_AF-A0A8T4ZXE7-F1
#
_entry.id   AF-A0A8T4ZXE7-F1
#
_cell.length_a   1.000
_cell.length_b   1.000
_cell.length_c   1.000
_cell.angle_alpha   90.00
_cell.angle_beta   90.00
_cell.angle_gamma   90.00
#
_symmetry.space_group_name_H-M   'P 1'
#
loop_
_entity.id
_entity.type
_entity.pdbx_description
1 polymer ?
#
loop_
_entity_poly.entity_id
_entity_poly.type
_entity_poly.pdbx_seq_one_letter_code
_entity_poly.pdbx_strand_id
1 'polypeptide(L)'
;MSENRIGDIPIPLINYIYLIKYRKSPYYDIVKHLLMEMEMHYARAGREGSEVIYTVNPRMLHEAIEEKVKSEKVTTVNICRTILAILYGSRLREDKDFYVTTTSGGRKNYHIRVNSRTLNTLKSFL
;
A
#
# COMPACT_ATOMS: atom_id res chain seq x y z
N MET A 1 13.57 9.15 -17.93
CA MET A 1 13.09 8.08 -17.03
C MET A 1 13.64 8.34 -15.64
N SER A 2 12.85 8.93 -14.76
CA SER A 2 13.26 9.30 -13.41
C SER A 2 13.09 8.12 -12.45
N GLU A 3 14.16 7.75 -11.76
CA GLU A 3 14.05 7.05 -10.49
C GLU A 3 13.33 7.98 -9.52
N ASN A 4 12.26 7.52 -8.85
CA ASN A 4 11.61 8.31 -7.81
C ASN A 4 12.61 8.52 -6.68
N ARG A 5 13.23 9.71 -6.61
CA ARG A 5 14.05 10.08 -5.47
C ARG A 5 13.09 10.35 -4.32
N ILE A 6 13.48 10.01 -3.09
CA ILE A 6 12.64 10.26 -1.91
C ILE A 6 12.21 11.74 -1.81
N GLY A 7 13.01 12.67 -2.38
CA GLY A 7 12.69 14.09 -2.49
C GLY A 7 11.54 14.46 -3.43
N ASP A 8 11.10 13.55 -4.30
CA ASP A 8 9.97 13.77 -5.22
C ASP A 8 8.63 13.35 -4.61
N ILE A 9 8.66 12.74 -3.42
CA ILE A 9 7.47 12.29 -2.70
C ILE A 9 6.88 13.51 -1.97
N PRO A 10 5.58 13.84 -2.16
CA PRO A 10 4.94 14.92 -1.42
C PRO A 10 5.16 14.82 0.09
N ILE A 11 5.50 15.94 0.73
CA ILE A 11 5.77 16.03 2.19
C ILE A 11 4.75 15.25 3.04
N PRO A 12 3.43 15.30 2.78
CA PRO A 12 2.46 14.54 3.55
C PRO A 12 2.71 13.03 3.59
N LEU A 13 3.36 12.42 2.58
CA LEU A 13 3.65 10.98 2.55
C LEU A 13 4.94 10.63 3.29
N ILE A 14 5.92 11.55 3.33
CA ILE A 14 7.17 11.34 4.08
C ILE A 14 6.88 11.07 5.57
N ASN A 15 5.93 11.80 6.16
CA ASN A 15 5.51 11.56 7.54
C ASN A 15 4.96 10.14 7.74
N TYR A 16 4.20 9.63 6.78
CA TYR A 16 3.62 8.28 6.86
C TYR A 16 4.68 7.20 6.65
N ILE A 17 5.69 7.45 5.80
CA ILE A 17 6.87 6.58 5.67
C ILE A 17 7.53 6.40 7.05
N TYR A 18 7.77 7.50 7.78
CA TYR A 18 8.34 7.43 9.12
C TYR A 18 7.42 6.72 10.12
N LEU A 19 6.12 7.00 10.10
CA LEU A 19 5.16 6.32 10.97
C LEU A 19 5.18 4.79 10.76
N ILE A 20 5.27 4.33 9.51
CA ILE A 20 5.38 2.90 9.20
C ILE A 20 6.72 2.34 9.66
N LYS A 21 7.85 3.00 9.33
CA LYS A 21 9.20 2.54 9.72
C LYS A 21 9.40 2.46 11.23
N TYR A 22 8.83 3.40 11.98
CA TYR A 22 8.85 3.39 13.45
C TYR A 22 7.73 2.55 14.06
N ARG A 23 7.07 1.70 13.26
CA ARG A 23 6.04 0.74 13.68
C ARG A 23 4.91 1.38 14.49
N LYS A 24 4.52 2.60 14.13
CA LYS A 24 3.43 3.33 14.80
C LYS A 24 2.09 2.81 14.34
N SER A 25 1.30 2.28 15.27
CA SER A 25 -0.12 2.03 15.05
C SER A 25 -0.86 3.35 14.78
N PRO A 26 -1.90 3.33 13.95
CA PRO A 26 -2.44 2.17 13.22
C PRO A 26 -1.76 1.93 11.85
N TYR A 27 -0.83 2.81 11.45
CA TYR A 27 -0.23 2.82 10.11
C TYR A 27 0.56 1.56 9.79
N TYR A 28 1.36 1.10 10.74
CA TYR A 28 2.11 -0.16 10.59
C TYR A 28 1.17 -1.37 10.47
N ASP A 29 0.08 -1.39 11.25
CA ASP A 29 -0.89 -2.49 11.23
C ASP A 29 -1.63 -2.58 9.91
N ILE A 30 -2.00 -1.42 9.33
CA ILE A 30 -2.60 -1.32 7.99
C ILE A 30 -1.66 -1.93 6.95
N VAL A 31 -0.37 -1.57 6.96
CA VAL A 31 0.60 -2.07 5.99
C VAL A 31 0.85 -3.57 6.17
N LYS A 32 0.96 -4.04 7.43
CA LYS A 32 1.13 -5.47 7.71
C LYS A 32 -0.07 -6.28 7.21
N HIS A 33 -1.29 -5.77 7.41
CA HIS A 33 -2.50 -6.40 6.91
C HIS A 33 -2.51 -6.47 5.38
N LEU A 34 -2.22 -5.36 4.71
CA LEU A 34 -2.12 -5.29 3.25
C LEU A 34 -1.11 -6.28 2.68
N LEU A 35 0.09 -6.35 3.27
CA LEU A 35 1.14 -7.25 2.80
C LEU A 35 0.71 -8.71 2.91
N MET A 36 0.14 -9.10 4.05
CA MET A 36 -0.41 -10.45 4.25
C MET A 36 -1.48 -10.79 3.21
N GLU A 37 -2.40 -9.87 2.90
CA GLU A 37 -3.42 -10.10 1.88
C GLU A 37 -2.85 -10.22 0.47
N MET A 38 -1.87 -9.38 0.12
CA MET A 38 -1.16 -9.48 -1.16
C MET A 38 -0.43 -10.81 -1.30
N GLU A 39 0.22 -11.30 -0.25
CA GLU A 39 0.90 -12.60 -0.25
C GLU A 39 -0.09 -13.75 -0.46
N MET A 40 -1.21 -13.75 0.29
CA MET A 40 -2.25 -14.77 0.12
C MET A 40 -2.85 -14.73 -1.28
N HIS A 41 -3.11 -13.54 -1.82
CA HIS A 41 -3.63 -13.37 -3.16
C HIS A 41 -2.66 -13.91 -4.22
N TYR A 42 -1.36 -13.59 -4.09
CA TYR A 42 -0.31 -14.08 -4.97
C TYR A 42 -0.16 -15.61 -4.91
N ALA A 43 -0.14 -16.17 -3.71
CA ALA A 43 -0.03 -17.63 -3.52
C ALA A 43 -1.22 -18.38 -4.13
N ARG A 44 -2.44 -17.85 -3.99
CA ARG A 44 -3.66 -18.45 -4.57
C ARG A 44 -3.72 -18.40 -6.09
N ALA A 45 -3.04 -17.43 -6.71
CA ALA A 45 -3.00 -17.33 -8.17
C ALA A 45 -2.20 -18.47 -8.84
N GLY A 46 -1.50 -19.31 -8.06
CA GLY A 46 -1.11 -20.66 -8.46
C GLY A 46 -0.06 -20.75 -9.57
N ARG A 47 0.62 -19.65 -9.91
CA ARG A 47 1.67 -19.63 -10.93
C ARG A 47 2.90 -18.89 -10.41
N GLU A 48 3.83 -19.65 -9.83
CA GLU A 48 5.18 -19.16 -9.56
C GLU A 48 5.74 -18.49 -10.83
N GLY A 49 6.11 -17.21 -10.72
CA GLY A 49 6.63 -16.43 -11.84
C GLY A 49 5.60 -15.62 -12.64
N SER A 50 4.31 -15.70 -12.33
CA SER A 50 3.30 -14.82 -12.93
C SER A 50 3.18 -13.48 -12.19
N GLU A 51 2.80 -12.42 -12.89
CA GLU A 51 2.40 -11.15 -12.27
C GLU A 51 0.87 -11.13 -12.12
N VAL A 52 0.38 -10.68 -10.96
CA VAL A 52 -1.05 -10.54 -10.71
C VAL A 52 -1.39 -9.13 -10.23
N ILE A 53 -2.58 -8.64 -10.55
CA ILE A 53 -3.05 -7.34 -10.08
C ILE A 53 -3.84 -7.53 -8.80
N TYR A 54 -3.31 -6.99 -7.70
CA TYR A 54 -4.04 -6.86 -6.45
C TYR A 54 -4.59 -5.44 -6.33
N THR A 55 -5.89 -5.30 -6.06
CA THR A 55 -6.56 -4.00 -5.98
C THR A 55 -6.93 -3.68 -4.53
N VAL A 56 -6.47 -2.52 -4.05
CA VAL A 56 -6.83 -1.98 -2.74
C VAL A 56 -7.91 -0.91 -2.90
N ASN A 57 -9.08 -1.17 -2.32
CA ASN A 57 -10.11 -0.17 -2.11
C ASN A 57 -9.97 0.40 -0.68
N PRO A 58 -9.62 1.69 -0.52
CA PRO A 58 -9.39 2.29 0.79
C PRO A 58 -10.58 2.24 1.73
N ARG A 59 -11.82 2.21 1.21
CA ARG A 59 -13.03 2.11 2.04
C ARG A 59 -13.18 0.70 2.60
N MET A 60 -13.02 -0.32 1.77
CA MET A 60 -13.08 -1.72 2.24
C MET A 60 -11.95 -2.00 3.23
N LEU A 61 -10.75 -1.47 2.97
CA LEU A 61 -9.63 -1.58 3.91
C LEU A 61 -9.91 -0.84 5.23
N HIS A 62 -10.59 0.30 5.19
CA HIS A 62 -11.01 1.01 6.40
C HIS A 62 -11.93 0.15 7.27
N GLU A 63 -12.98 -0.40 6.66
CA GLU A 63 -13.96 -1.26 7.33
C GLU A 63 -13.24 -2.48 7.96
N ALA A 64 -12.32 -3.14 7.23
CA ALA A 64 -11.55 -4.27 7.74
C ALA A 64 -10.56 -3.92 8.88
N ILE A 65 -10.09 -2.67 8.94
CA ILE A 65 -9.15 -2.20 9.96
C ILE A 65 -9.88 -1.69 11.20
N GLU A 66 -11.02 -1.01 11.07
CA GLU A 66 -11.84 -0.57 12.21
C GLU A 66 -12.28 -1.74 13.08
N GLU A 67 -12.58 -2.90 12.48
CA GLU A 67 -12.89 -4.12 13.23
C GLU A 67 -11.73 -4.63 14.09
N LYS A 68 -10.48 -4.39 13.66
CA LYS A 68 -9.27 -4.95 14.28
C LYS A 68 -8.57 -3.98 15.22
N VAL A 69 -8.52 -2.71 14.82
CA VAL A 69 -7.80 -1.65 15.48
C VAL A 69 -8.86 -0.66 15.93
N LYS A 70 -9.34 -0.83 17.18
CA LYS A 70 -10.26 0.08 17.88
C LYS A 70 -9.61 1.46 18.13
N SER A 71 -9.14 2.11 17.08
CA SER A 71 -8.51 3.42 17.08
C SER A 71 -9.50 4.41 16.48
N GLU A 72 -10.06 5.28 17.31
CA GLU A 72 -11.19 6.17 17.00
C GLU A 72 -10.94 7.22 15.88
N LYS A 73 -9.77 7.25 15.22
CA LYS A 73 -9.39 8.41 14.37
C LYS A 73 -8.70 8.09 13.05
N VAL A 74 -8.68 6.82 12.60
CA VAL A 74 -8.22 6.55 11.22
C VAL A 74 -9.26 7.07 10.26
N THR A 75 -8.85 7.83 9.26
CA THR A 75 -9.72 8.24 8.16
C THR A 75 -9.32 7.52 6.88
N THR A 76 -10.22 7.47 5.89
CA THR A 76 -9.90 6.98 4.54
C THR A 76 -8.74 7.77 3.91
N VAL A 77 -8.56 9.06 4.27
CA VAL A 77 -7.42 9.86 3.82
C VAL A 77 -6.12 9.37 4.45
N ASN A 78 -6.12 9.02 5.74
CA ASN A 78 -4.96 8.39 6.39
C ASN A 78 -4.60 7.07 5.69
N ILE A 79 -5.60 6.26 5.34
CA ILE A 79 -5.39 4.99 4.62
C ILE A 79 -4.79 5.24 3.24
N CYS A 80 -5.36 6.15 2.45
CA CYS A 80 -4.81 6.52 1.14
C CYS A 80 -3.33 6.92 1.23
N ARG A 81 -3.00 7.78 2.22
CA ARG A 81 -1.62 8.21 2.46
C ARG A 81 -0.72 7.07 2.93
N THR A 82 -1.25 6.16 3.74
CA THR A 82 -0.50 4.97 4.21
C THR A 82 -0.17 4.04 3.05
N ILE A 83 -1.14 3.76 2.17
CA ILE A 83 -0.94 2.96 0.95
C ILE A 83 0.13 3.60 0.09
N LEU A 84 0.00 4.88 -0.26
CA LEU A 84 0.99 5.57 -1.08
C LEU A 84 2.37 5.61 -0.40
N ALA A 85 2.43 5.81 0.92
CA ALA A 85 3.68 5.83 1.67
C ALA A 85 4.42 4.49 1.61
N ILE A 86 3.73 3.35 1.73
CA ILE A 86 4.39 2.05 1.59
C ILE A 86 4.86 1.81 0.14
N LEU A 87 4.05 2.16 -0.86
CA LEU A 87 4.41 1.94 -2.26
C LEU A 87 5.63 2.78 -2.67
N TYR A 88 5.57 4.08 -2.44
CA TYR A 88 6.68 4.99 -2.72
C TYR A 88 7.89 4.76 -1.80
N GLY A 89 7.65 4.50 -0.52
CA GLY A 89 8.71 4.20 0.46
C GLY A 89 9.49 2.93 0.12
N SER A 90 8.82 1.94 -0.48
CA SER A 90 9.42 0.73 -1.04
C SER A 90 10.00 0.94 -2.44
N ARG A 91 10.11 2.17 -2.93
CA ARG A 91 10.64 2.51 -4.26
C ARG A 91 9.90 1.83 -5.41
N LEU A 92 8.63 1.48 -5.22
CA LEU A 92 7.77 1.06 -6.32
C LEU A 92 7.45 2.28 -7.19
N ARG A 93 7.40 2.07 -8.49
CA ARG A 93 7.15 3.12 -9.48
C ARG A 93 5.70 3.08 -9.94
N GLU A 94 5.07 4.25 -9.98
CA GLU A 94 3.77 4.39 -10.64
C GLU A 94 3.90 4.00 -12.13
N ASP A 95 2.81 3.49 -12.70
CA ASP A 95 2.66 2.87 -14.04
C ASP A 95 3.41 1.55 -14.27
N LYS A 96 4.53 1.32 -13.57
CA LYS A 96 5.34 0.09 -13.72
C LYS A 96 5.04 -0.97 -12.67
N ASP A 97 4.92 -0.57 -11.41
CA ASP A 97 4.75 -1.47 -10.26
C ASP A 97 3.35 -1.30 -9.64
N PHE A 98 2.74 -0.11 -9.77
CA PHE A 98 1.35 0.14 -9.36
C PHE A 98 0.74 1.28 -10.18
N TYR A 99 -0.58 1.44 -10.15
CA TYR A 99 -1.28 2.62 -10.69
C TYR A 99 -2.53 2.93 -9.88
N VAL A 100 -3.00 4.17 -9.96
CA VAL A 100 -4.18 4.64 -9.22
C VAL A 100 -5.30 4.96 -10.19
N THR A 101 -6.49 4.40 -9.95
CA THR A 101 -7.70 4.82 -10.66
C THR A 101 -8.58 5.66 -9.74
N THR A 102 -9.36 6.55 -10.34
CA THR A 102 -10.36 7.35 -9.63
C THR A 102 -11.72 7.11 -10.27
N THR A 103 -12.71 6.72 -9.47
CA THR A 103 -14.09 6.54 -9.95
C THR A 103 -14.74 7.89 -10.24
N SER A 104 -15.87 7.89 -10.95
CA SER A 104 -16.66 9.11 -11.23
C SER A 104 -17.07 9.86 -9.95
N GLY A 105 -17.23 9.17 -8.82
CA GLY A 105 -17.48 9.77 -7.50
C GLY A 105 -16.24 10.23 -6.74
N GLY A 106 -15.07 10.29 -7.39
CA GLY A 106 -13.82 10.76 -6.77
C GLY A 106 -13.11 9.75 -5.87
N ARG A 107 -13.56 8.49 -5.84
CA ARG A 107 -12.96 7.46 -4.97
C ARG A 107 -11.76 6.83 -5.64
N LYS A 108 -10.63 6.75 -4.93
CA LYS A 108 -9.40 6.15 -5.43
C LYS A 108 -9.36 4.64 -5.20
N ASN A 109 -8.82 3.89 -6.16
CA ASN A 109 -8.39 2.50 -5.98
C ASN A 109 -6.92 2.39 -6.38
N TYR A 110 -6.17 1.56 -5.66
CA TYR A 110 -4.75 1.34 -5.90
C TYR A 110 -4.55 -0.07 -6.45
N HIS A 111 -3.98 -0.17 -7.64
CA HIS A 111 -3.76 -1.44 -8.32
C HIS A 111 -2.27 -1.74 -8.32
N ILE A 112 -1.88 -2.82 -7.65
CA ILE A 112 -0.49 -3.18 -7.41
C ILE A 112 -0.18 -4.44 -8.22
N ARG A 113 0.88 -4.39 -9.01
CA ARG A 113 1.41 -5.54 -9.73
C ARG A 113 2.23 -6.38 -8.76
N VAL A 114 1.61 -7.44 -8.25
CA VAL A 114 2.20 -8.34 -7.26
C VAL A 114 2.95 -9.46 -7.99
N ASN A 115 4.23 -9.57 -7.65
CA ASN A 115 5.14 -10.64 -8.03
C ASN A 115 6.20 -10.76 -6.91
N SER A 116 7.09 -11.75 -7.01
CA SER A 116 8.12 -11.98 -5.99
C SER A 116 9.00 -10.74 -5.72
N ARG A 117 9.34 -9.94 -6.75
CA ARG A 117 10.12 -8.71 -6.59
C ARG A 117 9.34 -7.66 -5.80
N THR A 118 8.09 -7.40 -6.17
CA THR A 118 7.25 -6.40 -5.48
C THR A 118 7.06 -6.78 -4.01
N LEU A 119 6.72 -8.05 -3.73
CA LEU A 119 6.55 -8.54 -2.35
C LEU A 119 7.84 -8.44 -1.53
N ASN A 120 8.99 -8.84 -2.10
CA ASN A 120 10.27 -8.74 -1.40
C ASN A 120 10.62 -7.29 -1.07
N THR A 121 10.37 -6.36 -2.00
CA THR A 121 10.67 -4.95 -1.78
C THR A 121 9.78 -4.34 -0.70
N LEU A 122 8.49 -4.69 -0.69
CA LEU A 122 7.55 -4.28 0.37
C LEU A 122 7.94 -4.86 1.74
N LYS A 123 8.37 -6.13 1.78
CA LYS A 123 8.86 -6.77 3.02
C LYS A 123 10.10 -6.09 3.57
N SER A 124 11.08 -5.81 2.72
CA SER A 124 12.34 -5.17 3.12
C SER A 124 12.16 -3.74 3.63
N PHE A 125 11.01 -3.12 3.39
CA PHE A 125 10.68 -1.80 3.93
C PHE A 125 10.24 -1.84 5.41
N LEU A 126 9.66 -2.96 5.87
CA LEU A 126 9.13 -3.18 7.23
C LEU A 126 10.19 -3.72 8.21
#